data_AF-A0A520W7P8-F1
#
_entry.id   AF-A0A520W7P8-F1
#
_cell.length_a   1.000
_cell.length_b   1.000
_cell.length_c   1.000
_cell.angle_alpha   90.00
_cell.angle_beta   90.00
_cell.angle_gamma   90.00
#
_symmetry.space_group_name_H-M   'P 1'
#
loop_
_entity.id
_entity.type
_entity.pdbx_description
1 polymer ?
#
loop_
_entity_poly.entity_id
_entity_poly.type
_entity_poly.pdbx_seq_one_letter_code
_entity_poly.pdbx_strand_id
1 'polypeptide(L)'
;MRNKFLILSIFILSILNSQFSFGSGKIYGKSQTIDKEYKKYELCRLKKVEINLKDGKKDGYKCIFRRQLKGKDVTVMQPSPQCQTSFKCKREDQN
;
A
#
# COMPACT_ATOMS: atom_id res chain seq x y z
N MET A 1 36.82 -1.69 28.63
CA MET A 1 35.42 -2.21 28.59
C MET A 1 34.40 -1.23 28.02
N ARG A 2 34.53 0.09 28.24
CA ARG A 2 33.60 1.14 27.77
C ARG A 2 33.30 1.12 26.25
N ASN A 3 34.30 0.86 25.39
CA ASN A 3 34.09 0.76 23.94
C ASN A 3 33.27 -0.47 23.50
N LYS A 4 33.36 -1.59 24.23
CA LYS A 4 32.61 -2.81 23.86
C LYS A 4 31.11 -2.63 24.09
N PHE A 5 30.73 -1.91 25.15
CA PHE A 5 29.33 -1.56 25.43
C PHE A 5 28.78 -0.54 24.42
N LEU A 6 29.59 0.41 23.97
CA LEU A 6 29.19 1.35 22.90
C LEU A 6 28.95 0.63 21.56
N ILE A 7 29.84 -0.29 21.18
CA ILE A 7 29.68 -1.07 19.94
C ILE A 7 28.42 -1.96 20.03
N LEU A 8 28.18 -2.60 21.17
CA LEU A 8 26.99 -3.43 21.40
C LEU A 8 25.70 -2.60 21.33
N SER A 9 25.70 -1.39 21.92
CA SER A 9 24.57 -0.45 21.85
C SER A 9 24.26 -0.06 20.40
N ILE A 10 25.26 0.28 19.61
CA ILE A 10 25.08 0.67 18.19
C ILE A 10 24.52 -0.51 17.38
N PHE A 11 24.95 -1.73 17.67
CA PHE A 11 24.44 -2.95 17.02
C PHE A 11 22.97 -3.25 17.34
N ILE A 12 22.52 -2.96 18.56
CA ILE A 12 21.11 -3.15 18.96
C ILE A 12 20.22 -2.09 18.30
N LEU A 13 20.67 -0.84 18.23
CA LEU A 13 19.95 0.26 17.59
C LEU A 13 19.78 0.09 16.07
N SER A 14 20.71 -0.57 15.38
CA SER A 14 20.62 -0.80 13.93
C SER A 14 19.57 -1.87 13.56
N ILE A 15 19.38 -2.89 14.40
CA ILE A 15 18.39 -3.95 14.18
C ILE A 15 16.95 -3.41 14.29
N LEU A 16 16.71 -2.51 15.26
CA LEU A 16 15.38 -1.97 15.56
C LEU A 16 14.84 -0.99 14.50
N ASN A 17 15.71 -0.38 13.67
CA ASN A 17 15.29 0.61 12.67
C ASN A 17 14.75 0.02 11.36
N SER A 18 14.93 -1.28 11.11
CA SER A 18 14.55 -1.92 9.85
C SER A 18 13.04 -2.10 9.63
N GLN A 19 12.22 -1.92 10.68
CA GLN A 19 10.80 -2.33 10.68
C GLN A 19 9.85 -1.27 10.11
N PHE A 20 10.28 -0.01 9.96
CA PHE A 20 9.41 1.10 9.57
C PHE A 20 9.52 1.44 8.09
N SER A 21 9.34 0.45 7.22
CA SER A 21 9.26 0.70 5.79
C SER A 21 7.83 1.13 5.43
N PHE A 22 7.53 2.42 5.63
CA PHE A 22 6.27 3.05 5.25
C PHE A 22 6.21 3.24 3.72
N GLY A 23 5.55 2.30 3.03
CA GLY A 23 5.31 2.45 1.58
C GLY A 23 4.20 3.45 1.32
N SER A 24 4.54 4.69 0.95
CA SER A 24 3.57 5.66 0.43
C SER A 24 3.22 5.31 -1.01
N GLY A 25 2.15 4.55 -1.19
CA GLY A 25 1.56 4.34 -2.51
C GLY A 25 0.58 5.47 -2.86
N LYS A 26 0.14 5.49 -4.11
CA LYS A 26 -0.89 6.40 -4.60
C LYS A 26 -2.18 5.61 -4.69
N ILE A 27 -3.30 6.13 -4.24
CA ILE A 27 -4.62 5.57 -4.56
C ILE A 27 -5.51 6.73 -5.00
N TYR A 28 -6.15 6.58 -6.16
CA TYR A 28 -7.09 7.59 -6.64
C TYR A 28 -8.26 7.71 -5.67
N GLY A 29 -8.59 8.93 -5.26
CA GLY A 29 -9.76 9.22 -4.46
C GLY A 29 -10.53 10.37 -5.09
N LYS A 30 -11.85 10.23 -5.23
CA LYS A 30 -12.69 11.40 -5.49
C LYS A 30 -12.70 12.25 -4.22
N SER A 31 -12.34 13.54 -4.34
CA SER A 31 -12.60 14.49 -3.27
C SER A 31 -14.11 14.66 -3.15
N GLN A 32 -14.66 14.70 -1.94
CA GLN A 32 -16.09 14.98 -1.74
C GLN A 32 -16.42 16.45 -2.02
N THR A 33 -15.42 17.33 -2.02
CA THR A 33 -15.57 18.80 -2.10
C THR A 33 -15.09 19.40 -3.42
N ILE A 34 -14.38 18.64 -4.26
CA ILE A 34 -13.83 19.13 -5.52
C ILE A 34 -14.15 18.11 -6.59
N ASP A 35 -14.83 18.52 -7.65
CA ASP A 35 -15.20 17.73 -8.83
C ASP A 35 -13.98 17.34 -9.71
N LYS A 36 -12.79 17.30 -9.12
CA LYS A 36 -11.55 16.85 -9.74
C LYS A 36 -11.10 15.56 -9.09
N GLU A 37 -10.75 14.59 -9.92
CA GLU A 37 -10.06 13.38 -9.50
C GLU A 37 -8.70 13.76 -8.88
N TYR A 38 -8.65 13.81 -7.55
CA TYR A 38 -7.43 14.15 -6.85
C TYR A 38 -6.67 12.87 -6.52
N LYS A 39 -5.40 12.81 -6.93
CA LYS A 39 -4.52 11.68 -6.61
C LYS A 39 -4.12 11.79 -5.15
N LYS A 40 -4.80 11.08 -4.24
CA LYS A 40 -4.41 11.03 -2.83
C LYS A 40 -3.20 10.11 -2.68
N TYR A 41 -2.12 10.66 -2.15
CA TYR A 41 -1.01 9.87 -1.65
C TYR A 41 -1.37 9.42 -0.25
N GLU A 42 -1.45 8.12 -0.04
CA GLU A 42 -1.62 7.57 1.30
C GLU A 42 -0.90 6.23 1.43
N LEU A 43 -0.48 5.93 2.65
CA LEU A 43 0.09 4.64 2.98
C LEU A 43 -0.96 3.54 2.71
N CYS A 44 -0.59 2.55 1.90
CA CYS A 44 -1.51 1.52 1.44
C CYS A 44 -0.84 0.15 1.30
N ARG A 45 -1.65 -0.89 1.50
CA ARG A 45 -1.27 -2.28 1.20
C ARG A 45 -2.27 -2.90 0.23
N LEU A 46 -1.79 -3.55 -0.83
CA LEU A 46 -2.58 -4.35 -1.75
C LEU A 46 -2.98 -5.64 -1.03
N LYS A 47 -4.27 -5.78 -0.78
CA LYS A 47 -4.89 -6.92 -0.10
C LYS A 47 -5.21 -8.03 -1.08
N LYS A 48 -5.87 -7.70 -2.20
CA LYS A 48 -6.27 -8.69 -3.21
C LYS A 48 -6.46 -8.05 -4.59
N VAL A 49 -6.28 -8.87 -5.61
CA VAL A 49 -6.67 -8.57 -7.00
C VAL A 49 -7.73 -9.58 -7.42
N GLU A 50 -8.86 -9.10 -7.93
CA GLU A 50 -9.95 -9.94 -8.41
C GLU A 50 -10.27 -9.63 -9.88
N ILE A 51 -10.83 -10.59 -10.60
CA ILE A 51 -11.32 -10.35 -11.96
C ILE A 51 -12.64 -9.60 -11.86
N ASN A 52 -12.77 -8.49 -12.61
CA ASN A 52 -14.05 -7.82 -12.77
C ASN A 52 -14.81 -8.44 -13.94
N LEU A 53 -16.04 -8.88 -13.70
CA LEU A 53 -16.95 -9.38 -14.73
C LEU A 53 -18.10 -8.39 -14.87
N LYS A 54 -18.35 -7.92 -16.08
CA LYS A 54 -19.50 -7.10 -16.45
C LYS A 54 -20.25 -7.82 -17.57
N ASP A 55 -21.53 -8.11 -17.34
CA ASP A 55 -22.38 -8.83 -18.30
C ASP A 55 -21.77 -10.18 -18.76
N GLY A 56 -21.14 -10.90 -17.82
CA GLY A 56 -20.49 -12.19 -18.09
C GLY A 56 -19.16 -12.10 -18.85
N LYS A 57 -18.71 -10.91 -19.26
CA LYS A 57 -17.42 -10.68 -19.92
C LYS A 57 -16.41 -10.08 -18.96
N LYS A 58 -15.14 -10.40 -19.16
CA LYS A 58 -14.03 -9.81 -18.40
C LYS A 58 -13.93 -8.31 -18.70
N ASP A 59 -14.15 -7.50 -17.68
CA ASP A 59 -14.16 -6.03 -17.71
C ASP A 59 -13.08 -5.48 -16.77
N GLY A 60 -11.87 -6.03 -16.88
CA GLY A 60 -10.70 -5.65 -16.10
C GLY A 60 -10.53 -6.39 -14.77
N TYR A 61 -9.92 -5.70 -13.80
CA TYR A 61 -9.52 -6.22 -12.51
C TYR A 61 -9.88 -5.23 -11.39
N LYS A 62 -10.34 -5.76 -10.25
CA LYS A 62 -10.55 -5.04 -9.00
C LYS A 62 -9.28 -5.12 -8.16
N CYS A 63 -8.58 -4.00 -8.02
CA CYS A 63 -7.46 -3.87 -7.10
C CYS A 63 -8.00 -3.40 -5.74
N ILE A 64 -7.97 -4.28 -4.73
CA ILE A 64 -8.46 -3.98 -3.38
C ILE A 64 -7.27 -3.61 -2.50
N PHE A 65 -7.23 -2.37 -2.04
CA PHE A 65 -6.17 -1.84 -1.19
C PHE A 65 -6.70 -1.51 0.20
N ARG A 66 -5.93 -1.86 1.24
CA ARG A 66 -6.14 -1.42 2.62
C ARG A 66 -5.44 -0.08 2.85
N ARG A 67 -6.19 0.93 3.27
CA ARG A 67 -5.65 2.25 3.64
C ARG A 67 -5.09 2.19 5.06
N GLN A 68 -3.83 2.54 5.27
CA GLN A 68 -3.23 2.51 6.61
C GLN A 68 -3.68 3.70 7.48
N LEU A 69 -4.09 4.83 6.87
CA LEU A 69 -4.50 6.03 7.59
C LEU A 69 -6.01 6.14 7.87
N LYS A 70 -6.86 5.62 6.98
CA LYS A 70 -8.34 5.76 7.10
C LYS A 70 -9.07 4.48 7.47
N GLY A 71 -8.35 3.37 7.69
CA GLY A 71 -8.88 2.07 8.14
C GLY A 71 -9.83 1.34 7.19
N LYS A 72 -10.42 2.00 6.19
CA LYS A 72 -11.31 1.41 5.19
C LYS A 72 -10.56 0.94 3.95
N ASP A 73 -11.02 -0.17 3.38
CA ASP A 73 -10.53 -0.66 2.09
C ASP A 73 -11.04 0.22 0.95
N VAL A 74 -10.28 0.27 -0.14
CA VAL A 74 -10.61 0.99 -1.36
C VAL A 74 -10.37 0.11 -2.57
N THR A 75 -11.37 0.06 -3.44
CA THR A 75 -11.34 -0.73 -4.67
C THR A 75 -11.11 0.17 -5.86
N VAL A 76 -10.07 -0.11 -6.64
CA VAL A 76 -9.76 0.61 -7.88
C VAL A 76 -9.85 -0.37 -9.05
N MET A 77 -10.57 0.03 -10.10
CA MET A 77 -10.65 -0.74 -11.33
C MET A 77 -9.39 -0.50 -12.17
N GLN A 78 -8.84 -1.58 -12.74
CA GLN A 78 -7.71 -1.53 -13.66
C GLN A 78 -7.95 -2.43 -14.88
N PRO A 79 -7.47 -2.05 -16.07
CA PRO A 79 -7.50 -2.93 -17.23
C PRO A 79 -6.54 -4.12 -17.07
N SER A 80 -5.50 -4.00 -16.24
CA SER A 80 -4.46 -5.02 -16.03
C SER A 80 -4.40 -5.48 -14.55
N PRO A 81 -3.84 -6.67 -14.27
CA PRO A 81 -3.69 -7.17 -12.89
C PRO A 81 -2.51 -6.52 -12.15
N GLN A 82 -1.78 -5.58 -12.76
CA GLN A 82 -0.54 -5.00 -12.22
C GLN A 82 -0.80 -3.92 -11.17
N CYS A 83 -1.69 -4.19 -10.21
CA CYS A 83 -2.10 -3.25 -9.16
C CYS A 83 -0.94 -2.77 -8.29
N GLN A 84 0.02 -3.65 -7.97
CA GLN A 84 1.13 -3.28 -7.08
C GLN A 84 2.04 -2.23 -7.72
N THR A 85 2.40 -2.43 -8.99
CA THR A 85 3.30 -1.55 -9.75
C THR A 85 2.63 -0.24 -10.13
N SER A 86 1.36 -0.29 -10.56
CA SER A 86 0.59 0.90 -10.96
C SER A 86 0.42 1.90 -9.81
N PHE A 87 0.23 1.39 -8.59
CA PHE A 87 -0.12 2.21 -7.42
C PHE A 87 1.03 2.35 -6.42
N LYS A 88 2.12 1.59 -6.57
CA LYS A 88 3.28 1.54 -5.66
C LYS A 88 2.90 1.21 -4.21
N CYS A 89 1.72 0.63 -3.97
CA CYS A 89 1.32 0.10 -2.67
C CYS A 89 2.12 -1.18 -2.40
N LYS A 90 2.47 -1.43 -1.13
CA LYS A 90 3.10 -2.70 -0.73
C LYS A 90 2.08 -3.83 -0.75
N ARG A 91 2.50 -5.09 -0.79
CA ARG A 91 1.56 -6.21 -0.58
C ARG A 91 1.19 -6.30 0.91
N GLU A 92 -0.03 -6.71 1.22
CA GLU A 92 -0.38 -7.11 2.58
C GLU A 92 0.34 -8.42 2.91
N ASP A 93 0.93 -8.50 4.11
CA ASP A 93 1.63 -9.70 4.53
C ASP A 93 0.58 -10.79 4.77
N GLN A 94 0.73 -11.94 4.11
CA GLN A 94 -0.09 -13.11 4.35
C GLN A 94 0.51 -13.83 5.55
N ASN A 95 0.02 -13.49 6.75
CA ASN A 95 0.32 -14.23 7.97
C ASN A 95 -0.59 -15.47 8.06
#